data_AF-A0A7S2CLM2-F1
#
_entry.id   AF-A0A7S2CLM2-F1
#
_cell.length_a   1.000
_cell.length_b   1.000
_cell.length_c   1.000
_cell.angle_alpha   90.00
_cell.angle_beta   90.00
_cell.angle_gamma   90.00
#
_symmetry.space_group_name_H-M   'P 1'
#
loop_
_entity.id
_entity.type
_entity.pdbx_description
1 polymer ?
#
loop_
_entity_poly.entity_id
_entity_poly.type
_entity_poly.pdbx_seq_one_letter_code
_entity_poly.pdbx_strand_id
1 'polypeptide(L)'
;ILRLLRISKLQRILIKLYDMIDNEYSFILAELVKMMFVILFLNHFIACGWFLVGSFSRRELGMASWVAWNEQFVDATTGYQYTTSLHWTLTQFTPASMDVVARNILERLYSIGVLLFAMVAFSSIVGTVTTSMTIIRHMKDDKQKQFWKLRRYLKQRSVSSDLTHRMLRFVEYQCSKQEKIIQTQSVMLLTRISEQLGSELAYELHSPCLSGHPFHMLVSKEMKGIAFRICHMAIKSSQIATGDILFSAGEEADSAYVLKSGNLSYILRRSICLSPPMRVKEWLPRGGA
;
A
#
# COMPACT_ATOMS: atom_id res chain seq x y z
N ILE A 1 -35.08 4.82 -10.43
CA ILE A 1 -34.95 4.05 -9.16
C ILE A 1 -34.01 2.85 -9.30
N LEU A 2 -34.22 1.91 -10.24
CA LEU A 2 -33.33 0.73 -10.43
C LEU A 2 -31.87 1.06 -10.83
N ARG A 3 -31.61 2.17 -11.54
CA ARG A 3 -30.24 2.62 -11.89
C ARG A 3 -29.47 3.19 -10.69
N LEU A 4 -30.15 3.85 -9.75
CA LEU A 4 -29.57 4.38 -8.51
C LEU A 4 -29.18 3.27 -7.52
N LEU A 5 -29.93 2.16 -7.50
CA LEU A 5 -29.61 0.98 -6.67
C LEU A 5 -28.33 0.26 -7.12
N ARG A 6 -27.98 0.31 -8.41
CA ARG A 6 -26.71 -0.25 -8.92
C ARG A 6 -25.49 0.59 -8.51
N ILE A 7 -25.66 1.90 -8.41
CA ILE A 7 -24.61 2.83 -7.96
C ILE A 7 -24.29 2.62 -6.47
N SER A 8 -25.29 2.37 -5.61
CA SER A 8 -25.02 2.07 -4.19
C SER A 8 -24.37 0.70 -3.98
N LYS A 9 -24.64 -0.28 -4.85
CA LYS A 9 -23.90 -1.56 -4.89
C LYS A 9 -22.45 -1.33 -5.34
N LEU A 10 -22.23 -0.50 -6.35
CA LEU A 10 -20.88 -0.15 -6.81
C LEU A 10 -20.07 0.54 -5.71
N GLN A 11 -20.68 1.48 -4.97
CA GLN A 11 -20.04 2.10 -3.79
C GLN A 11 -19.66 1.05 -2.74
N ARG A 12 -20.53 0.09 -2.43
CA ARG A 12 -20.21 -0.99 -1.48
C ARG A 12 -19.11 -1.92 -1.96
N ILE A 13 -19.05 -2.22 -3.26
CA ILE A 13 -17.98 -3.03 -3.84
C ILE A 13 -16.66 -2.26 -3.80
N LEU A 14 -16.67 -0.95 -4.09
CA LEU A 14 -15.49 -0.09 -4.00
C LEU A 14 -14.95 -0.01 -2.57
N ILE A 15 -15.83 0.10 -1.56
CA ILE A 15 -15.42 0.05 -0.14
C ILE A 15 -14.78 -1.30 0.19
N LYS A 16 -15.37 -2.41 -0.24
CA LYS A 16 -14.77 -3.74 -0.01
C LYS A 16 -13.44 -3.94 -0.72
N LEU A 17 -13.28 -3.40 -1.92
CA LEU A 17 -12.00 -3.42 -2.63
C LEU A 17 -10.97 -2.53 -1.92
N TYR A 18 -11.41 -1.41 -1.33
CA TYR A 18 -10.57 -0.54 -0.52
C TYR A 18 -10.08 -1.24 0.76
N ASP A 19 -10.96 -1.99 1.42
CA ASP A 19 -10.62 -2.77 2.63
C ASP A 19 -9.67 -3.94 2.34
N MET A 20 -9.55 -4.38 1.08
CA MET A 20 -8.59 -5.40 0.66
C MET A 20 -7.19 -4.83 0.33
N ILE A 21 -7.03 -3.51 0.37
CA ILE A 21 -5.77 -2.85 0.08
C ILE A 21 -4.96 -2.72 1.37
N ASP A 22 -4.11 -3.71 1.64
CA ASP A 22 -3.21 -3.71 2.81
C ASP A 22 -1.92 -2.92 2.56
N ASN A 23 -1.65 -2.52 1.31
CA ASN A 23 -0.41 -1.86 0.89
C ASN A 23 -0.68 -0.42 0.41
N GLU A 24 0.02 0.54 1.01
CA GLU A 24 -0.07 1.97 0.66
C GLU A 24 0.20 2.23 -0.82
N TYR A 25 1.10 1.46 -1.46
CA TYR A 25 1.34 1.55 -2.90
C TYR A 25 0.11 1.14 -3.73
N SER A 26 -0.55 0.04 -3.34
CA SER A 26 -1.76 -0.45 -4.00
C SER A 26 -2.91 0.54 -3.84
N PHE A 27 -2.95 1.27 -2.73
CA PHE A 27 -3.95 2.31 -2.47
C PHE A 27 -3.80 3.48 -3.45
N ILE A 28 -2.59 4.01 -3.57
CA ILE A 28 -2.28 5.10 -4.51
C ILE A 28 -2.55 4.67 -5.95
N LEU A 29 -2.19 3.44 -6.32
CA LEU A 29 -2.46 2.91 -7.65
C LEU A 29 -3.96 2.81 -7.95
N ALA A 30 -4.76 2.34 -6.99
CA ALA A 30 -6.21 2.27 -7.13
C ALA A 30 -6.84 3.65 -7.33
N GLU A 31 -6.33 4.68 -6.65
CA GLU A 31 -6.78 6.07 -6.83
C GLU A 31 -6.49 6.58 -8.25
N LEU A 32 -5.30 6.31 -8.80
CA LEU A 32 -4.95 6.67 -10.18
C LEU A 32 -5.85 5.96 -11.21
N VAL A 33 -6.13 4.68 -11.01
CA VAL A 33 -7.02 3.90 -11.87
C VAL A 33 -8.45 4.43 -11.81
N LYS A 34 -8.95 4.74 -10.61
CA LYS A 34 -10.26 5.37 -10.42
C LYS A 34 -10.36 6.70 -11.18
N MET A 35 -9.32 7.55 -11.08
CA MET A 35 -9.28 8.82 -11.82
C MET A 35 -9.33 8.61 -13.34
N MET A 36 -8.61 7.61 -13.87
CA MET A 36 -8.68 7.24 -15.29
C MET A 36 -10.11 6.91 -15.74
N PHE A 37 -10.84 6.10 -14.96
CA PHE A 37 -12.24 5.76 -15.25
C PHE A 37 -13.16 6.97 -15.20
N VAL A 38 -12.96 7.89 -14.25
CA VAL A 38 -13.73 9.13 -14.17
C VAL A 38 -13.52 9.99 -15.41
N ILE A 39 -12.28 10.11 -15.90
CA ILE A 39 -11.95 10.87 -17.11
C ILE A 39 -12.61 10.26 -18.35
N LEU A 40 -12.52 8.94 -18.52
CA LEU A 40 -13.14 8.24 -19.65
C LEU A 40 -14.67 8.38 -19.62
N PHE A 41 -15.27 8.27 -18.43
CA PHE A 41 -16.69 8.46 -18.25
C PHE A 41 -17.11 9.89 -18.62
N LEU A 42 -16.42 10.92 -18.13
CA LEU A 42 -16.70 12.32 -18.49
C LEU A 42 -16.55 12.56 -20.00
N ASN A 43 -15.47 12.08 -20.60
CA ASN A 43 -15.23 12.20 -22.05
C ASN A 43 -16.35 11.54 -22.85
N HIS A 44 -16.89 10.40 -22.41
CA HIS A 44 -18.04 9.76 -23.07
C HIS A 44 -19.27 10.69 -23.13
N PHE A 45 -19.67 11.31 -22.00
CA PHE A 45 -20.84 12.22 -22.02
C PHE A 45 -20.61 13.47 -22.85
N ILE A 46 -19.39 14.04 -22.79
CA ILE A 46 -19.04 15.20 -23.60
C ILE A 46 -19.02 14.80 -25.08
N ALA A 47 -18.57 13.60 -25.43
CA ALA A 47 -18.50 13.13 -26.80
C ALA A 47 -19.91 12.90 -27.38
N CYS A 48 -20.78 12.27 -26.59
CA CYS A 48 -22.20 12.14 -26.94
C CYS A 48 -22.87 13.52 -27.06
N GLY A 49 -22.55 14.47 -26.19
CA GLY A 49 -23.04 15.85 -26.27
C GLY A 49 -22.56 16.56 -27.54
N TRP A 50 -21.28 16.40 -27.90
CA TRP A 50 -20.69 16.97 -29.11
C TRP A 50 -21.36 16.44 -30.39
N PHE A 51 -21.59 15.13 -30.44
CA PHE A 51 -22.35 14.49 -31.53
C PHE A 51 -23.80 14.96 -31.57
N LEU A 52 -24.46 15.07 -30.41
CA LEU A 52 -25.83 15.54 -30.33
C LEU A 52 -25.95 16.97 -30.86
N VAL A 53 -25.08 17.90 -30.42
CA VAL A 53 -25.08 19.29 -30.89
C VAL A 53 -24.87 19.35 -32.40
N GLY A 54 -23.89 18.63 -32.95
CA GLY A 54 -23.65 18.62 -34.40
C GLY A 54 -24.81 18.04 -35.20
N SER A 55 -25.36 16.90 -34.75
CA SER A 55 -26.52 16.28 -35.42
C SER A 55 -27.77 17.16 -35.37
N PHE A 56 -28.01 17.86 -34.26
CA PHE A 56 -29.13 18.79 -34.08
C PHE A 56 -28.97 20.04 -34.96
N SER A 57 -27.78 20.66 -34.96
CA SER A 57 -27.46 21.80 -35.84
C SER A 57 -27.70 21.48 -37.31
N ARG A 58 -27.41 20.25 -37.73
CA ARG A 58 -27.65 19.81 -39.11
C ARG A 58 -29.13 19.50 -39.39
N ARG A 59 -29.75 18.62 -38.60
CA ARG A 59 -31.08 18.06 -38.92
C ARG A 59 -32.21 19.04 -38.68
N GLU A 60 -32.18 19.75 -37.57
CA GLU A 60 -33.30 20.60 -37.13
C GLU A 60 -33.12 22.04 -37.59
N LEU A 61 -31.87 22.53 -37.62
CA LEU A 61 -31.57 23.93 -37.93
C LEU A 61 -31.01 24.15 -39.35
N GLY A 62 -30.70 23.08 -40.09
CA GLY A 62 -30.13 23.17 -41.45
C GLY A 62 -28.78 23.89 -41.53
N MET A 63 -28.07 24.03 -40.40
CA MET A 63 -26.79 24.75 -40.33
C MET A 63 -25.61 23.85 -40.76
N ALA A 64 -24.54 24.47 -41.24
CA ALA A 64 -23.26 23.78 -41.40
C ALA A 64 -22.79 23.21 -40.04
N SER A 65 -22.45 21.93 -40.02
CA SER A 65 -22.04 21.20 -38.81
C SER A 65 -20.75 20.43 -39.05
N TRP A 66 -19.98 20.23 -37.98
CA TRP A 66 -18.81 19.35 -37.99
C TRP A 66 -19.14 17.92 -38.49
N VAL A 67 -20.36 17.42 -38.23
CA VAL A 67 -20.82 16.08 -38.65
C VAL A 67 -20.98 15.96 -40.17
N ALA A 68 -21.25 17.08 -40.85
CA ALA A 68 -21.32 17.14 -42.31
C ALA A 68 -20.07 17.82 -42.91
N TRP A 69 -18.94 17.80 -42.18
CA TRP A 69 -17.71 18.38 -42.71
C TRP A 69 -17.26 17.71 -43.99
N ASN A 70 -17.36 16.38 -44.02
CA ASN A 70 -17.00 15.51 -45.13
C ASN A 70 -18.21 14.62 -45.45
N GLU A 71 -18.59 14.51 -46.72
CA GLU A 71 -19.69 13.63 -47.17
C GLU A 71 -19.47 12.18 -46.74
N GLN A 72 -18.21 11.71 -46.73
CA GLN A 72 -17.85 10.37 -46.25
C GLN A 72 -18.10 10.15 -44.76
N PHE A 73 -18.17 11.22 -43.95
CA PHE A 73 -18.42 11.14 -42.51
C PHE A 73 -19.91 10.95 -42.19
N VAL A 74 -20.77 11.43 -43.08
CA VAL A 74 -22.23 11.32 -42.96
C VAL A 74 -22.67 9.87 -43.03
N ASP A 75 -22.09 9.11 -43.96
CA ASP A 75 -22.41 7.70 -44.21
C ASP A 75 -21.51 6.74 -43.40
N ALA A 76 -20.66 7.28 -42.53
CA ALA A 76 -19.77 6.47 -41.71
C ALA A 76 -20.53 5.67 -40.64
N THR A 77 -19.94 4.55 -40.22
CA THR A 77 -20.51 3.72 -39.15
C THR A 77 -20.65 4.51 -37.84
N THR A 78 -21.66 4.16 -37.04
CA THR A 78 -21.87 4.77 -35.72
C THR A 78 -20.63 4.64 -34.81
N GLY A 79 -19.86 3.55 -34.97
CA GLY A 79 -18.59 3.37 -34.28
C GLY A 79 -17.58 4.44 -34.65
N TYR A 80 -17.38 4.71 -35.95
CA TYR A 80 -16.46 5.74 -36.42
C TYR A 80 -16.87 7.14 -35.94
N GLN A 81 -18.16 7.48 -36.05
CA GLN A 81 -18.70 8.75 -35.56
C GLN A 81 -18.46 8.93 -34.06
N TYR A 82 -18.74 7.90 -33.26
CA TYR A 82 -18.48 7.90 -31.82
C TYR A 82 -16.99 8.06 -31.49
N THR A 83 -16.11 7.28 -32.13
CA THR A 83 -14.67 7.35 -31.86
C THR A 83 -14.08 8.70 -32.25
N THR A 84 -14.58 9.33 -33.31
CA THR A 84 -14.18 10.69 -33.70
C THR A 84 -14.69 11.73 -32.69
N SER A 85 -15.95 11.63 -32.23
CA SER A 85 -16.43 12.50 -31.16
C SER A 85 -15.62 12.34 -29.87
N LEU A 86 -15.27 11.12 -29.50
CA LEU A 86 -14.47 10.82 -28.31
C LEU A 86 -13.03 11.32 -28.44
N HIS A 87 -12.43 11.19 -29.63
CA HIS A 87 -11.11 11.76 -29.89
C HIS A 87 -11.15 13.29 -29.79
N TRP A 88 -12.20 13.94 -30.31
CA TRP A 88 -12.38 15.39 -30.18
C TRP A 88 -12.49 15.84 -28.73
N THR A 89 -13.21 15.11 -27.87
CA THR A 89 -13.26 15.47 -26.46
C THR A 89 -11.92 15.27 -25.77
N LEU A 90 -11.21 14.18 -26.07
CA LEU A 90 -9.88 13.92 -25.50
C LEU A 90 -8.88 15.02 -25.85
N THR A 91 -8.97 15.60 -27.05
CA THR A 91 -8.11 16.74 -27.44
C THR A 91 -8.42 18.03 -26.68
N GLN A 92 -9.62 18.16 -26.09
CA GLN A 92 -9.95 19.30 -25.22
C GLN A 92 -9.31 19.18 -23.82
N PHE A 93 -9.15 17.95 -23.31
CA PHE A 93 -8.49 17.68 -22.02
C PHE A 93 -6.97 17.59 -22.15
N THR A 94 -6.49 17.10 -23.29
CA THR A 94 -5.07 16.88 -23.57
C THR A 94 -4.78 17.58 -24.89
N PRO A 95 -4.13 18.76 -24.87
CA PRO A 95 -3.89 19.52 -26.09
C PRO A 95 -3.27 18.64 -27.18
N ALA A 96 -4.05 18.38 -28.22
CA ALA A 96 -3.68 17.55 -29.36
C ALA A 96 -4.33 18.11 -30.62
N SER A 97 -3.70 17.88 -31.78
CA SER A 97 -4.23 18.34 -33.07
C SER A 97 -5.38 17.44 -33.54
N MET A 98 -6.45 18.06 -34.03
CA MET A 98 -7.55 17.34 -34.67
C MET A 98 -8.20 18.18 -35.76
N ASP A 99 -8.63 17.53 -36.83
CA ASP A 99 -9.26 18.18 -37.99
C ASP A 99 -10.73 18.57 -37.75
N VAL A 100 -11.36 18.03 -36.70
CA VAL A 100 -12.75 18.31 -36.34
C VAL A 100 -12.84 19.62 -35.57
N VAL A 101 -13.47 20.62 -36.18
CA VAL A 101 -13.68 21.95 -35.58
C VAL A 101 -15.14 22.40 -35.68
N ALA A 102 -15.56 23.24 -34.73
CA ALA A 102 -16.89 23.85 -34.73
C ALA A 102 -17.13 24.70 -35.98
N ARG A 103 -18.24 24.45 -36.67
CA ARG A 103 -18.64 25.13 -37.92
C ARG A 103 -19.77 26.15 -37.76
N ASN A 104 -20.45 26.17 -36.61
CA ASN A 104 -21.51 27.12 -36.31
C ASN A 104 -21.39 27.69 -34.89
N ILE A 105 -22.21 28.70 -34.57
CA ILE A 105 -22.17 29.39 -33.27
C ILE A 105 -22.54 28.46 -32.10
N LEU A 106 -23.48 27.54 -32.28
CA LEU A 106 -23.90 26.62 -31.21
C LEU A 106 -22.79 25.62 -30.88
N GLU A 107 -22.18 25.03 -31.89
CA GLU A 107 -20.99 24.19 -31.76
C GLU A 107 -19.85 24.97 -31.11
N ARG A 108 -19.63 26.23 -31.50
CA ARG A 108 -18.57 27.07 -30.94
C ARG A 108 -18.80 27.36 -29.46
N LEU A 109 -20.02 27.70 -29.05
CA LEU A 109 -20.38 27.93 -27.65
C LEU A 109 -20.20 26.66 -26.81
N TYR A 110 -20.61 25.50 -27.35
CA TYR A 110 -20.38 24.22 -26.71
C TYR A 110 -18.87 23.95 -26.55
N SER A 111 -18.07 24.13 -27.60
CA SER A 111 -16.61 23.94 -27.53
C SER A 111 -15.95 24.85 -26.49
N ILE A 112 -16.34 26.12 -26.41
CA ILE A 112 -15.81 27.06 -25.40
C ILE A 112 -16.15 26.58 -23.99
N GLY A 113 -17.40 26.16 -23.76
CA GLY A 113 -17.83 25.63 -22.46
C GLY A 113 -17.07 24.36 -22.06
N VAL A 114 -16.88 23.44 -23.00
CA VAL A 114 -16.08 22.22 -22.78
C VAL A 114 -14.62 22.56 -22.51
N LEU A 115 -14.04 23.52 -23.22
CA LEU A 115 -12.64 23.91 -23.05
C LEU A 115 -12.38 24.55 -21.67
N LEU A 116 -13.28 25.41 -21.20
CA LEU A 116 -13.20 25.97 -19.83
C LEU A 116 -13.32 24.87 -18.76
N PHE A 117 -14.25 23.93 -18.95
CA PHE A 117 -14.40 22.79 -18.05
C PHE A 117 -13.16 21.88 -18.06
N ALA A 118 -12.65 21.55 -19.25
CA ALA A 118 -11.49 20.70 -19.45
C ALA A 118 -10.23 21.31 -18.84
N MET A 119 -10.05 22.63 -18.92
CA MET A 119 -8.93 23.34 -18.29
C MET A 119 -8.91 23.13 -16.76
N VAL A 120 -10.06 23.29 -16.09
CA VAL A 120 -10.17 23.08 -14.64
C VAL A 120 -9.96 21.61 -14.28
N ALA A 121 -10.61 20.71 -15.02
CA ALA A 121 -10.52 19.27 -14.77
C ALA A 121 -9.07 18.75 -14.98
N PHE A 122 -8.41 19.16 -16.06
CA PHE A 122 -7.03 18.77 -16.37
C PHE A 122 -6.06 19.24 -15.29
N SER A 123 -6.18 20.49 -14.83
CA SER A 123 -5.36 21.02 -13.73
C SER A 123 -5.50 20.18 -12.45
N SER A 124 -6.73 19.82 -12.09
CA SER A 124 -6.98 18.95 -10.93
C SER A 124 -6.38 17.57 -11.10
N ILE A 125 -6.49 16.96 -12.28
CA ILE A 125 -5.95 15.62 -12.56
C ILE A 125 -4.43 15.64 -12.42
N VAL A 126 -3.75 16.61 -13.02
CA VAL A 126 -2.29 16.76 -12.93
C VAL A 126 -1.87 16.96 -11.48
N GLY A 127 -2.61 17.74 -10.70
CA GLY A 127 -2.37 17.94 -9.26
C GLY A 127 -2.45 16.65 -8.45
N THR A 128 -3.49 15.84 -8.66
CA THR A 128 -3.65 14.53 -8.01
C THR A 128 -2.51 13.59 -8.40
N VAL A 129 -2.22 13.43 -9.69
CA VAL A 129 -1.13 12.56 -10.18
C VAL A 129 0.22 12.98 -9.58
N THR A 130 0.51 14.28 -9.56
CA THR A 130 1.76 14.82 -9.01
C THR A 130 1.87 14.53 -7.51
N THR A 131 0.77 14.70 -6.76
CA THR A 131 0.73 14.41 -5.32
C THR A 131 0.96 12.92 -5.07
N SER A 132 0.25 12.04 -5.78
CA SER A 132 0.43 10.60 -5.70
C SER A 132 1.87 10.17 -6.01
N MET A 133 2.47 10.71 -7.08
CA MET A 133 3.88 10.46 -7.41
C MET A 133 4.84 10.95 -6.32
N THR A 134 4.52 12.09 -5.69
CA THR A 134 5.32 12.67 -4.61
C THR A 134 5.28 11.80 -3.36
N ILE A 135 4.11 11.28 -2.99
CA ILE A 135 3.96 10.33 -1.87
C ILE A 135 4.79 9.07 -2.14
N ILE A 136 4.67 8.47 -3.33
CA ILE A 136 5.46 7.28 -3.71
C ILE A 136 6.97 7.54 -3.62
N ARG A 137 7.43 8.73 -4.02
CA ARG A 137 8.85 9.11 -3.89
C ARG A 137 9.26 9.26 -2.43
N HIS A 138 8.45 9.93 -1.61
CA HIS A 138 8.71 10.08 -0.17
C HIS A 138 8.83 8.75 0.56
N MET A 139 7.96 7.78 0.24
CA MET A 139 8.02 6.43 0.83
C MET A 139 9.39 5.74 0.60
N LYS A 140 10.09 6.05 -0.50
CA LYS A 140 11.42 5.49 -0.80
C LYS A 140 12.55 6.31 -0.18
N ASP A 141 12.38 7.63 -0.14
CA ASP A 141 13.44 8.57 0.21
C ASP A 141 13.89 8.49 1.66
N ASP A 142 12.99 8.27 2.62
CA ASP A 142 13.35 8.39 4.04
C ASP A 142 14.31 7.31 4.52
N LYS A 143 14.13 6.06 4.05
CA LYS A 143 15.08 4.98 4.29
C LYS A 143 16.45 5.33 3.70
N GLN A 144 16.48 5.77 2.45
CA GLN A 144 17.71 6.11 1.76
C GLN A 144 18.46 7.26 2.46
N LYS A 145 17.75 8.27 2.96
CA LYS A 145 18.32 9.35 3.78
C LYS A 145 18.99 8.82 5.05
N GLN A 146 18.38 7.86 5.75
CA GLN A 146 18.99 7.27 6.96
C GLN A 146 20.24 6.47 6.64
N PHE A 147 20.26 5.69 5.55
CA PHE A 147 21.47 5.00 5.09
C PHE A 147 22.59 5.99 4.75
N TRP A 148 22.28 7.12 4.10
CA TRP A 148 23.27 8.17 3.83
C TRP A 148 23.81 8.81 5.11
N LYS A 149 22.96 9.07 6.11
CA LYS A 149 23.39 9.56 7.43
C LYS A 149 24.33 8.58 8.13
N LEU A 150 24.00 7.30 8.13
CA LEU A 150 24.84 6.24 8.71
C LEU A 150 26.20 6.17 8.01
N ARG A 151 26.22 6.15 6.66
CA ARG A 151 27.46 6.17 5.87
C ARG A 151 28.33 7.39 6.23
N ARG A 152 27.73 8.57 6.31
CA ARG A 152 28.44 9.81 6.67
C ARG A 152 28.98 9.75 8.10
N TYR A 153 28.21 9.26 9.06
CA TYR A 153 28.63 9.12 10.45
C TYR A 153 29.85 8.21 10.59
N LEU A 154 29.82 7.03 9.97
CA LEU A 154 30.92 6.06 10.01
C LEU A 154 32.19 6.63 9.37
N LYS A 155 32.04 7.35 8.25
CA LYS A 155 33.15 8.04 7.59
C LYS A 155 33.76 9.14 8.46
N GLN A 156 32.95 9.95 9.15
CA GLN A 156 33.42 11.01 10.05
C GLN A 156 34.16 10.49 11.28
N ARG A 157 33.85 9.26 11.72
CA ARG A 157 34.53 8.60 12.84
C ARG A 157 35.73 7.74 12.40
N SER A 158 36.13 7.80 11.12
CA SER A 158 37.24 7.03 10.57
C SER A 158 37.13 5.53 10.84
N VAL A 159 35.90 4.99 10.83
CA VAL A 159 35.67 3.54 10.97
C VAL A 159 36.24 2.82 9.74
N SER A 160 36.85 1.65 9.94
CA SER A 160 37.42 0.88 8.85
C SER A 160 36.38 0.55 7.76
N SER A 161 36.81 0.48 6.51
CA SER A 161 35.93 0.18 5.37
C SER A 161 35.27 -1.20 5.51
N ASP A 162 36.01 -2.18 6.03
CA ASP A 162 35.50 -3.54 6.30
C ASP A 162 34.35 -3.53 7.31
N LEU A 163 34.54 -2.89 8.47
CA LEU A 163 33.50 -2.80 9.50
C LEU A 163 32.29 -2.01 8.99
N THR A 164 32.53 -0.92 8.26
CA THR A 164 31.47 -0.12 7.64
C THR A 164 30.62 -0.95 6.68
N HIS A 165 31.25 -1.74 5.82
CA HIS A 165 30.53 -2.58 4.86
C HIS A 165 29.71 -3.66 5.57
N ARG A 166 30.29 -4.32 6.58
CA ARG A 166 29.59 -5.32 7.40
C ARG A 166 28.39 -4.73 8.14
N MET A 167 28.54 -3.55 8.76
CA MET A 167 27.44 -2.85 9.43
C MET A 167 26.33 -2.48 8.46
N LEU A 168 26.66 -1.88 7.31
CA LEU A 168 25.65 -1.48 6.32
C LEU A 168 24.88 -2.68 5.78
N ARG A 169 25.58 -3.78 5.46
CA ARG A 169 24.95 -5.02 4.97
C ARG A 169 24.03 -5.64 6.03
N PHE A 170 24.45 -5.63 7.29
CA PHE A 170 23.62 -6.10 8.39
C PHE A 170 22.35 -5.25 8.57
N VAL A 171 22.49 -3.92 8.59
CA VAL A 171 21.34 -3.01 8.73
C VAL A 171 20.41 -3.11 7.52
N GLU A 172 20.94 -3.24 6.30
CA GLU A 172 20.16 -3.44 5.09
C GLU A 172 19.37 -4.74 5.11
N TYR A 173 20.00 -5.84 5.52
CA TYR A 173 19.32 -7.12 5.75
C TYR A 173 18.20 -6.99 6.78
N GLN A 174 18.46 -6.35 7.92
CA GLN A 174 17.46 -6.15 8.98
C GLN A 174 16.28 -5.30 8.49
N CYS A 175 16.54 -4.18 7.82
CA CYS A 175 15.48 -3.35 7.25
C CYS A 175 14.66 -4.11 6.19
N SER A 176 15.29 -4.89 5.32
CA SER A 176 14.58 -5.70 4.31
C SER A 176 13.68 -6.78 4.93
N LYS A 177 14.09 -7.33 6.08
CA LYS A 177 13.29 -8.29 6.84
C LYS A 177 12.13 -7.62 7.56
N GLN A 178 12.36 -6.40 8.05
CA GLN A 178 11.36 -5.56 8.72
C GLN A 178 10.32 -4.99 7.75
N GLU A 179 10.66 -4.74 6.49
CA GLU A 179 9.70 -4.38 5.42
C GLU A 179 8.62 -5.46 5.18
N LYS A 180 8.89 -6.72 5.55
CA LYS A 180 7.91 -7.81 5.44
C LYS A 180 7.03 -7.97 6.68
N ILE A 181 7.42 -7.39 7.82
CA ILE A 181 6.74 -7.56 9.11
C ILE A 181 6.78 -6.23 9.85
N ILE A 182 5.66 -5.50 9.82
CA ILE A 182 5.49 -4.26 10.57
C ILE A 182 5.60 -4.57 12.07
N GLN A 183 6.49 -3.87 12.77
CA GLN A 183 6.64 -4.05 14.21
C GLN A 183 5.45 -3.40 14.94
N THR A 184 4.88 -4.08 15.92
CA THR A 184 3.76 -3.59 16.74
C THR A 184 4.02 -2.19 17.31
N GLN A 185 5.25 -1.92 17.75
CA GLN A 185 5.67 -0.63 18.32
C GLN A 185 5.71 0.52 17.29
N SER A 186 5.78 0.20 16.00
CA SER A 186 5.80 1.18 14.92
C SER A 186 4.40 1.62 14.48
N VAL A 187 3.35 0.93 14.92
CA VAL A 187 1.96 1.24 14.57
C VAL A 187 1.32 2.09 15.67
N MET A 188 1.41 3.41 15.52
CA MET A 188 0.79 4.36 16.47
C MET A 188 -0.71 4.10 16.70
N LEU A 189 -1.44 3.56 15.72
CA LEU A 189 -2.86 3.24 15.85
C LEU A 189 -3.15 2.16 16.90
N LEU A 190 -2.18 1.28 17.18
CA LEU A 190 -2.30 0.29 18.26
C LEU A 190 -2.27 0.92 19.66
N THR A 191 -1.91 2.21 19.79
CA THR A 191 -2.06 2.93 21.07
C THR A 191 -3.48 3.44 21.30
N ARG A 192 -4.34 3.42 20.26
CA ARG A 192 -5.72 3.92 20.32
C ARG A 192 -6.78 2.82 20.50
N ILE A 193 -6.40 1.55 20.42
CA ILE A 193 -7.33 0.43 20.66
C ILE A 193 -7.59 0.28 22.16
N SER A 194 -8.75 -0.27 22.53
CA SER A 194 -9.04 -0.56 23.93
C SER A 194 -8.07 -1.59 24.50
N GLU A 195 -7.82 -1.52 25.82
CA GLU A 195 -6.95 -2.47 26.53
C GLU A 195 -7.39 -3.93 26.31
N GLN A 196 -8.70 -4.16 26.22
CA GLN A 196 -9.28 -5.47 25.94
C GLN A 196 -8.90 -5.99 24.54
N LEU A 197 -9.08 -5.17 23.50
CA LEU A 197 -8.70 -5.56 22.13
C LEU A 197 -7.18 -5.71 21.99
N GLY A 198 -6.39 -4.89 22.68
CA GLY A 198 -4.94 -5.03 22.74
C GLY A 198 -4.48 -6.33 23.41
N SER A 199 -5.21 -6.77 24.44
CA SER A 199 -4.94 -8.03 25.13
C SER A 199 -5.31 -9.25 24.28
N GLU A 200 -6.45 -9.20 23.56
CA GLU A 200 -6.86 -10.24 22.62
C GLU A 200 -5.89 -10.34 21.43
N LEU A 201 -5.47 -9.22 20.85
CA LEU A 201 -4.47 -9.18 19.78
C LEU A 201 -3.13 -9.77 20.23
N ALA A 202 -2.65 -9.39 21.42
CA ALA A 202 -1.40 -9.92 21.97
C ALA A 202 -1.47 -11.43 22.20
N TYR A 203 -2.61 -11.94 22.66
CA TYR A 203 -2.84 -13.37 22.79
C TYR A 203 -2.78 -14.08 21.43
N GLU A 204 -3.47 -13.58 20.41
CA GLU A 204 -3.46 -14.19 19.08
C GLU A 204 -2.05 -14.22 18.46
N LEU A 205 -1.26 -13.16 18.69
CA LEU A 205 0.11 -13.06 18.19
C LEU A 205 1.10 -13.99 18.92
N HIS A 206 0.96 -14.15 20.24
CA HIS A 206 1.98 -14.80 21.07
C HIS A 206 1.62 -16.22 21.54
N SER A 207 0.33 -16.54 21.70
CA SER A 207 -0.14 -17.85 22.17
C SER A 207 0.43 -19.04 21.34
N PRO A 208 0.54 -18.97 19.99
CA PRO A 208 1.11 -20.07 19.20
C PRO A 208 2.59 -20.37 19.46
N CYS A 209 3.35 -19.41 19.99
CA CYS A 209 4.75 -19.61 20.39
C CYS A 209 4.84 -20.31 21.75
N LEU A 210 3.85 -20.06 22.63
CA LEU A 210 3.78 -20.61 23.97
C LEU A 210 3.04 -21.94 24.05
N SER A 211 2.29 -22.32 23.02
CA SER A 211 1.46 -23.54 23.01
C SER A 211 2.26 -24.84 23.24
N GLY A 212 3.58 -24.83 23.07
CA GLY A 212 4.45 -25.98 23.42
C GLY A 212 4.73 -26.12 24.91
N HIS A 213 4.44 -25.10 25.72
CA HIS A 213 4.76 -25.08 27.15
C HIS A 213 3.56 -25.53 28.00
N PRO A 214 3.72 -26.55 28.88
CA PRO A 214 2.61 -27.08 29.69
C PRO A 214 1.91 -26.02 30.55
N PHE A 215 2.66 -25.07 31.10
CA PHE A 215 2.08 -23.97 31.89
C PHE A 215 1.14 -23.09 31.06
N HIS A 216 1.50 -22.74 29.82
CA HIS A 216 0.63 -21.92 28.97
C HIS A 216 -0.63 -22.67 28.56
N MET A 217 -0.51 -23.96 28.27
CA MET A 217 -1.69 -24.80 27.96
C MET A 217 -2.68 -24.84 29.12
N LEU A 218 -2.20 -25.00 30.36
CA LEU A 218 -3.06 -25.00 31.54
C LEU A 218 -3.72 -23.63 31.75
N VAL A 219 -2.94 -22.55 31.67
CA VAL A 219 -3.44 -21.18 31.90
C VAL A 219 -4.41 -20.73 30.80
N SER A 220 -4.16 -21.07 29.53
CA SER A 220 -5.07 -20.72 28.43
C SER A 220 -6.41 -21.46 28.50
N LYS A 221 -6.43 -22.69 29.02
CA LYS A 221 -7.65 -23.48 29.21
C LYS A 221 -8.48 -23.03 30.40
N GLU A 222 -7.84 -22.90 31.56
CA GLU A 222 -8.53 -22.67 32.84
C GLU A 222 -8.69 -21.16 33.17
N MET A 223 -7.82 -20.29 32.62
CA MET A 223 -7.71 -18.89 33.05
C MET A 223 -7.43 -17.93 31.88
N LYS A 224 -8.37 -17.82 30.94
CA LYS A 224 -8.23 -16.98 29.72
C LYS A 224 -7.79 -15.53 30.01
N GLY A 225 -8.35 -14.88 31.04
CA GLY A 225 -7.98 -13.51 31.39
C GLY A 225 -6.51 -13.36 31.84
N ILE A 226 -5.95 -14.39 32.49
CA ILE A 226 -4.52 -14.41 32.83
C ILE A 226 -3.68 -14.69 31.59
N ALA A 227 -4.12 -15.61 30.72
CA ALA A 227 -3.44 -15.89 29.46
C ALA A 227 -3.31 -14.64 28.58
N PHE A 228 -4.37 -13.83 28.49
CA PHE A 228 -4.38 -12.56 27.79
C PHE A 228 -3.37 -11.56 28.40
N ARG A 229 -3.40 -11.37 29.73
CA ARG A 229 -2.44 -10.49 30.42
C ARG A 229 -0.99 -10.92 30.29
N ILE A 230 -0.70 -12.23 30.40
CA ILE A 230 0.66 -12.75 30.20
C ILE A 230 1.13 -12.44 28.78
N CYS A 231 0.29 -12.70 27.78
CA CYS A 231 0.64 -12.42 26.39
C CYS A 231 0.82 -10.92 26.11
N HIS A 232 0.04 -10.07 26.78
CA HIS A 232 0.08 -8.63 26.59
C HIS A 232 1.25 -7.94 27.32
N MET A 233 1.51 -8.32 28.58
CA MET A 233 2.43 -7.58 29.46
C MET A 233 3.80 -8.23 29.61
N ALA A 234 3.87 -9.57 29.60
CA ALA A 234 5.09 -10.29 29.98
C ALA A 234 5.97 -10.65 28.78
N ILE A 235 5.39 -10.75 27.58
CA ILE A 235 6.12 -11.20 26.39
C ILE A 235 6.71 -10.01 25.65
N LYS A 236 8.02 -10.07 25.41
CA LYS A 236 8.75 -9.11 24.58
C LYS A 236 9.49 -9.85 23.47
N SER A 237 9.50 -9.27 22.27
CA SER A 237 10.26 -9.82 21.15
C SER A 237 11.69 -9.31 21.21
N SER A 238 12.67 -10.22 21.22
CA SER A 238 14.10 -9.90 21.11
C SER A 238 14.70 -10.51 19.85
N GLN A 239 15.68 -9.84 19.26
CA GLN A 239 16.41 -10.30 18.06
C GLN A 239 17.91 -10.22 18.32
N ILE A 240 18.64 -11.24 17.88
CA ILE A 240 20.07 -11.41 18.13
C ILE A 240 20.76 -11.71 16.79
N ALA A 241 21.94 -11.12 16.56
CA ALA A 241 22.68 -11.39 15.32
C ALA A 241 23.39 -12.74 15.38
N THR A 242 23.72 -13.31 14.22
CA THR A 242 24.50 -14.55 14.16
C THR A 242 25.88 -14.33 14.77
N GLY A 243 26.22 -15.10 15.80
CA GLY A 243 27.50 -15.03 16.51
C GLY A 243 27.44 -14.28 17.84
N ASP A 244 26.34 -13.58 18.13
CA ASP A 244 26.16 -12.90 19.42
C ASP A 244 25.72 -13.90 20.52
N ILE A 245 26.11 -13.61 21.76
CA ILE A 245 25.80 -14.41 22.95
C ILE A 245 24.52 -13.87 23.61
N LEU A 246 23.55 -14.75 23.90
CA LEU A 246 22.28 -14.36 24.53
C LEU A 246 22.39 -14.15 26.05
N PHE A 247 23.11 -15.03 26.75
CA PHE A 247 23.44 -14.90 28.17
C PHE A 247 24.74 -15.64 28.46
N SER A 248 25.45 -15.20 29.49
CA SER A 248 26.72 -15.80 29.93
C SER A 248 26.57 -16.51 31.27
N ALA A 249 27.41 -17.51 31.51
CA ALA A 249 27.44 -18.20 32.79
C ALA A 249 27.87 -17.25 33.93
N GLY A 250 27.02 -17.12 34.95
CA GLY A 250 27.25 -16.24 36.10
C GLY A 250 26.53 -14.88 36.01
N GLU A 251 25.79 -14.62 34.93
CA GLU A 251 24.88 -13.47 34.86
C GLU A 251 23.57 -13.76 35.63
N GLU A 252 22.96 -12.71 36.17
CA GLU A 252 21.65 -12.78 36.80
C GLU A 252 20.56 -13.04 35.74
N ALA A 253 19.63 -13.94 36.05
CA ALA A 253 18.60 -14.39 35.11
C ALA A 253 17.30 -13.60 35.30
N ASP A 254 17.13 -12.53 34.53
CA ASP A 254 15.94 -11.65 34.61
C ASP A 254 14.75 -12.12 33.74
N SER A 255 14.98 -13.05 32.81
CA SER A 255 13.99 -13.37 31.77
C SER A 255 14.11 -14.80 31.26
N ALA A 256 12.96 -15.38 30.89
CA ALA A 256 12.88 -16.65 30.19
C ALA A 256 12.77 -16.40 28.68
N TYR A 257 13.49 -17.20 27.89
CA TYR A 257 13.56 -17.04 26.43
C TYR A 257 12.87 -18.20 25.71
N VAL A 258 12.17 -17.87 24.63
CA VAL A 258 11.49 -18.84 23.77
C VAL A 258 12.01 -18.69 22.35
N LEU A 259 12.58 -19.76 21.80
CA LEU A 259 13.11 -19.73 20.44
C LEU A 259 11.96 -19.81 19.43
N LYS A 260 11.62 -18.65 18.84
CA LYS A 260 10.62 -18.53 17.77
C LYS A 260 11.16 -18.96 16.39
N SER A 261 12.41 -18.62 16.08
CA SER A 261 13.04 -18.89 14.78
C SER A 261 14.56 -18.81 14.89
N GLY A 262 15.28 -19.66 14.14
CA GLY A 262 16.74 -19.76 14.16
C GLY A 262 17.21 -20.94 15.01
N ASN A 263 18.52 -21.00 15.26
CA ASN A 263 19.17 -22.02 16.08
C ASN A 263 20.00 -21.35 17.17
N LEU A 264 19.90 -21.88 18.39
CA LEU A 264 20.76 -21.48 19.51
C LEU A 264 21.55 -22.69 19.99
N SER A 265 22.83 -22.44 20.30
CA SER A 265 23.74 -23.46 20.86
C SER A 265 24.06 -23.08 22.29
N TYR A 266 23.87 -24.02 23.22
CA TYR A 266 24.24 -23.84 24.62
C TYR A 266 25.62 -24.46 24.86
N ILE A 267 26.55 -23.68 25.41
CA ILE A 267 27.92 -24.11 25.71
C ILE A 267 28.10 -24.10 27.23
N LEU A 268 28.24 -25.28 27.84
CA LEU A 268 28.57 -25.39 29.26
C LEU A 268 30.07 -25.13 29.46
N ARG A 269 30.44 -24.46 30.55
CA ARG A 269 31.83 -24.14 30.94
C ARG A 269 32.76 -25.37 31.08
N ARG A 270 32.23 -26.60 30.94
CA ARG A 270 32.97 -27.88 30.88
C ARG A 270 33.14 -28.46 29.47
N SER A 271 33.01 -27.65 28.41
CA SER A 271 33.22 -28.07 27.01
C SER A 271 32.18 -29.07 26.48
N ILE A 272 31.01 -29.16 27.12
CA ILE A 272 29.89 -29.99 26.66
C ILE A 272 28.87 -29.07 26.00
N CYS A 273 28.66 -29.24 24.69
CA CYS A 273 27.55 -28.63 23.98
C CYS A 273 26.29 -29.49 24.17
N LEU A 274 25.12 -28.86 24.32
CA LEU A 274 23.85 -29.61 24.22
C LEU A 274 23.78 -30.26 22.83
N SER A 275 23.69 -31.59 22.82
CA SER A 275 23.52 -32.39 21.61
C SER A 275 22.24 -33.23 21.76
N PRO A 276 21.21 -33.02 20.91
CA PRO A 276 21.12 -32.04 19.82
C PRO A 276 20.94 -30.58 20.30
N PRO A 277 21.20 -29.57 19.45
CA PRO A 277 20.90 -28.17 19.75
C PRO A 277 19.39 -27.94 19.94
N MET A 278 19.02 -26.91 20.71
CA MET A 278 17.62 -26.56 20.93
C MET A 278 16.91 -26.26 19.62
N ARG A 279 15.77 -26.90 19.39
CA ARG A 279 14.90 -26.70 18.23
C ARG A 279 13.81 -25.68 18.54
N VAL A 280 13.16 -25.19 17.48
CA VAL A 280 12.04 -24.24 17.58
C VAL A 280 10.92 -24.85 18.43
N LYS A 281 10.43 -24.08 19.43
CA LYS A 281 9.44 -24.51 20.45
C LYS A 281 9.92 -25.54 21.49
N GLU A 282 11.21 -25.88 21.55
CA GLU A 282 11.74 -26.66 22.67
C GLU A 282 11.97 -25.77 23.89
N TRP A 283 11.59 -26.30 25.04
CA TRP A 283 11.83 -25.73 26.36
C TRP A 283 12.78 -26.67 27.08
N LEU A 284 13.81 -26.15 27.73
CA LEU A 284 14.67 -26.97 28.60
C LEU A 284 13.82 -27.48 29.76
N PRO A 285 13.51 -28.78 29.79
CA PRO A 285 14.12 -29.64 30.81
C PRO A 285 14.26 -31.11 30.34
N ARG A 286 15.50 -31.57 30.18
CA ARG A 286 15.88 -32.91 30.64
C ARG A 286 17.14 -32.77 31.46
N GLY A 287 16.96 -32.62 32.77
CA GLY A 287 18.00 -32.97 33.72
C GLY A 287 18.30 -34.46 33.52
N GLY A 288 19.36 -34.76 32.78
CA GLY A 288 20.13 -35.96 33.00
C GLY A 288 21.13 -35.60 34.09
N ALA A 289 20.95 -36.21 35.27
CA ALA A 289 22.00 -36.31 36.27
C ALA A 289 23.30 -36.86 35.66
#